data_AF-A0A6B3CI61-F1
#
_entry.id   AF-A0A6B3CI61-F1
#
_cell.length_a   1.000
_cell.length_b   1.000
_cell.length_c   1.000
_cell.angle_alpha   90.00
_cell.angle_beta   90.00
_cell.angle_gamma   90.00
#
_symmetry.space_group_name_H-M   'P 1'
#
loop_
_entity.id
_entity.type
_entity.pdbx_description
1 polymer ?
#
loop_
_entity_poly.entity_id
_entity_poly.type
_entity_poly.pdbx_seq_one_letter_code
_entity_poly.pdbx_strand_id
1 'polypeptide(L)'
;DIRDLEDAKLNFDGITYAKGASVLKQLVAYVGQDAFMEGARRYFKRHAYGNTRLGDLLSVLEETSGRDMAAWSRSWLQTAGVNSLTPQVLLGADGTVDELAVVQEAAESHPELRPHRVAVGLYR
;
A
#
# COMPACT_ATOMS: atom_id res chain seq x y z
N ASP A 1 -4.53 -24.20 -5.65
CA ASP A 1 -3.82 -25.48 -5.67
C ASP A 1 -2.74 -25.37 -6.74
N ILE A 2 -1.47 -25.52 -6.37
CA ILE A 2 -0.34 -25.40 -7.31
C ILE A 2 -0.03 -26.81 -7.78
N ARG A 3 -0.34 -27.12 -9.05
CA ARG A 3 -0.34 -28.49 -9.54
C ARG A 3 1.03 -28.93 -10.08
N ASP A 4 1.88 -27.98 -10.49
CA ASP A 4 3.23 -28.26 -10.96
C ASP A 4 4.21 -27.07 -10.83
N LEU A 5 5.47 -27.30 -11.24
CA LEU A 5 6.59 -26.35 -11.22
C LEU A 5 6.43 -25.18 -12.20
N GLU A 6 5.65 -25.33 -13.27
CA GLU A 6 5.37 -24.28 -14.25
C GLU A 6 4.25 -23.35 -13.73
N ASP A 7 3.22 -23.88 -13.06
CA ASP A 7 2.23 -23.10 -12.29
C ASP A 7 2.92 -22.28 -11.19
N ALA A 8 3.98 -22.81 -10.57
CA ALA A 8 4.81 -22.05 -9.64
C ALA A 8 5.56 -20.91 -10.35
N LYS A 9 6.16 -21.16 -11.53
CA LYS A 9 6.87 -20.14 -12.33
C LYS A 9 5.98 -19.01 -12.84
N LEU A 10 4.70 -19.25 -13.10
CA LEU A 10 3.75 -18.20 -13.46
C LEU A 10 3.50 -17.20 -12.31
N ASN A 11 3.72 -17.61 -11.05
CA ASN A 11 3.76 -16.68 -9.90
C ASN A 11 5.08 -15.89 -9.81
N PHE A 12 6.09 -16.25 -10.61
CA PHE A 12 7.39 -15.56 -10.74
C PHE A 12 7.49 -14.78 -12.05
N ASP A 13 6.38 -14.23 -12.56
CA ASP A 13 6.43 -13.28 -13.67
C ASP A 13 6.82 -11.86 -13.19
N GLY A 14 7.39 -11.06 -14.09
CA GLY A 14 7.87 -9.72 -13.77
C GLY A 14 6.76 -8.77 -13.29
N ILE A 15 5.50 -9.07 -13.62
CA ILE A 15 4.33 -8.29 -13.20
C ILE A 15 4.03 -8.57 -11.72
N THR A 16 4.07 -9.83 -11.29
CA THR A 16 3.81 -10.23 -9.90
C THR A 16 4.85 -9.63 -8.94
N TYR A 17 6.13 -9.65 -9.32
CA TYR A 17 7.18 -9.02 -8.52
C TYR A 17 7.14 -7.49 -8.55
N ALA A 18 6.84 -6.86 -9.69
CA ALA A 18 6.72 -5.41 -9.77
C ALA A 18 5.51 -4.88 -8.97
N LYS A 19 4.38 -5.60 -9.03
CA LYS A 19 3.19 -5.31 -8.21
C LYS A 19 3.51 -5.54 -6.74
N GLY A 20 4.13 -6.66 -6.39
CA GLY A 20 4.57 -6.97 -5.02
C GLY A 20 5.48 -5.89 -4.44
N ALA A 21 6.47 -5.44 -5.20
CA ALA A 21 7.36 -4.34 -4.79
C ALA A 21 6.61 -3.02 -4.59
N SER A 22 5.68 -2.68 -5.49
CA SER A 22 4.86 -1.46 -5.37
C SER A 22 3.94 -1.51 -4.16
N VAL A 23 3.31 -2.65 -3.90
CA VAL A 23 2.48 -2.87 -2.71
C VAL A 23 3.31 -2.78 -1.43
N LEU A 24 4.51 -3.36 -1.39
CA LEU A 24 5.37 -3.27 -0.21
C LEU A 24 5.81 -1.82 0.07
N LYS A 25 6.21 -1.08 -0.98
CA LYS A 25 6.49 0.36 -0.86
C LYS A 25 5.30 1.11 -0.28
N GLN A 26 4.11 0.82 -0.79
CA GLN A 26 2.90 1.44 -0.30
C GLN A 26 2.54 1.04 1.12
N LEU A 27 2.77 -0.21 1.51
CA LEU A 27 2.55 -0.68 2.88
C LEU A 27 3.44 0.11 3.85
N VAL A 28 4.73 0.24 3.53
CA VAL A 28 5.69 1.03 4.33
C VAL A 28 5.25 2.49 4.41
N ALA A 29 4.83 3.09 3.30
CA ALA A 29 4.30 4.46 3.29
C ALA A 29 3.06 4.55 4.18
N TYR A 30 2.09 3.65 4.00
CA TYR A 30 0.81 3.65 4.70
C TYR A 30 0.98 3.55 6.21
N VAL A 31 1.72 2.55 6.70
CA VAL A 31 1.95 2.34 8.14
C VAL A 31 2.96 3.34 8.72
N GLY A 32 3.88 3.85 7.89
CA GLY A 32 5.00 4.70 8.31
C GLY A 32 6.26 3.89 8.60
N GLN A 33 7.42 4.47 8.27
CA GLN A 33 8.71 3.78 8.34
C GLN A 33 9.03 3.26 9.74
N ASP A 34 8.85 4.07 10.79
CA ASP A 34 9.18 3.66 12.16
C ASP A 34 8.30 2.50 12.65
N ALA A 35 6.99 2.61 12.41
CA ALA A 35 6.03 1.56 12.74
C ALA A 35 6.32 0.27 11.95
N PHE A 36 6.69 0.39 10.66
CA PHE A 36 7.07 -0.75 9.84
C PHE A 36 8.31 -1.47 10.42
N MET A 37 9.35 -0.72 10.78
CA MET A 37 10.60 -1.30 11.32
C MET A 37 10.37 -1.97 12.67
N GLU A 38 9.61 -1.33 13.57
CA GLU A 38 9.22 -1.94 14.84
C GLU A 38 8.33 -3.17 14.64
N GLY A 39 7.38 -3.11 13.70
CA GLY A 39 6.54 -4.23 13.32
C GLY A 39 7.35 -5.41 12.79
N ALA A 40 8.29 -5.17 11.88
CA ALA A 40 9.19 -6.20 11.37
C ALA A 40 10.01 -6.86 12.49
N ARG A 41 10.57 -6.05 13.41
CA ARG A 41 11.33 -6.55 14.57
C ARG A 41 10.47 -7.46 15.46
N ARG A 42 9.23 -7.05 15.76
CA ARG A 42 8.28 -7.85 16.55
C ARG A 42 7.87 -9.13 15.83
N TYR A 43 7.56 -9.02 14.54
CA TYR A 43 7.14 -10.14 13.71
C TYR A 43 8.20 -11.23 13.66
N PHE A 44 9.44 -10.89 13.29
CA PHE A 44 10.53 -11.87 13.21
C PHE A 44 10.84 -12.50 14.58
N LYS A 45 10.77 -11.73 15.67
CA LYS A 45 10.96 -12.28 17.02
C LYS A 45 9.83 -13.23 17.42
N ARG A 46 8.57 -12.88 17.13
CA ARG A 46 7.37 -13.64 17.51
C ARG A 46 7.25 -14.96 16.74
N HIS A 47 7.63 -14.96 15.46
CA HIS A 47 7.47 -16.11 14.57
C HIS A 47 8.80 -16.77 14.21
N ALA A 48 9.84 -16.58 15.02
CA ALA A 48 11.16 -17.13 14.78
C ALA A 48 11.11 -18.67 14.62
N TYR A 49 11.80 -19.18 13.60
CA TYR A 49 11.93 -20.61 13.28
C TYR A 49 10.60 -21.31 12.91
N GLY A 50 9.52 -20.55 12.68
CA GLY A 50 8.23 -21.05 12.27
C GLY A 50 7.82 -20.60 10.87
N ASN A 51 6.68 -21.10 10.42
CA ASN A 51 6.02 -20.63 9.21
C ASN A 51 4.94 -19.60 9.55
N THR A 52 4.72 -18.67 8.65
CA THR A 52 3.81 -17.54 8.82
C THR A 52 2.88 -17.38 7.63
N ARG A 53 1.79 -16.67 7.83
CA ARG A 53 0.84 -16.23 6.81
C ARG A 53 0.80 -14.70 6.76
N LEU A 54 0.19 -14.16 5.71
CA LEU A 54 -0.01 -12.71 5.57
C LEU A 54 -0.69 -12.09 6.81
N GLY A 55 -1.69 -12.77 7.38
CA GLY A 55 -2.40 -12.30 8.57
C GLY A 55 -1.49 -12.09 9.79
N ASP A 56 -0.43 -12.90 9.94
CA ASP A 56 0.53 -12.75 11.04
C ASP A 56 1.32 -11.44 10.91
N LEU A 57 1.75 -11.12 9.69
CA LEU A 57 2.43 -9.85 9.39
C LEU A 57 1.50 -8.66 9.60
N LEU A 58 0.28 -8.72 9.05
CA LEU A 58 -0.69 -7.63 9.14
C LEU A 58 -1.09 -7.34 10.58
N SER A 59 -1.27 -8.37 11.41
CA SER A 59 -1.59 -8.21 12.83
C SER A 59 -0.51 -7.43 13.59
N VAL A 60 0.76 -7.76 13.37
CA VAL A 60 1.88 -7.03 14.02
C VAL A 60 2.00 -5.58 13.50
N LEU A 61 1.72 -5.34 12.22
CA LEU A 61 1.71 -3.98 11.66
C LEU A 61 0.53 -3.15 12.18
N GLU A 62 -0.63 -3.78 12.42
CA GLU A 62 -1.78 -3.14 13.06
C GLU A 62 -1.46 -2.74 14.50
N GLU A 63 -0.85 -3.63 15.28
CA GLU A 63 -0.39 -3.34 16.65
C GLU A 63 0.58 -2.15 16.74
N THR A 64 1.46 -1.99 15.75
CA THR A 64 2.55 -1.00 15.78
C THR A 64 2.20 0.32 15.12
N SER A 65 1.26 0.31 14.15
CA SER A 65 0.82 1.51 13.44
C SER A 65 -0.53 2.06 13.91
N GLY A 66 -1.33 1.25 14.60
CA GLY A 66 -2.70 1.60 15.01
C GLY A 66 -3.69 1.71 13.84
N ARG A 67 -3.35 1.18 12.66
CA ARG A 67 -4.17 1.24 11.45
C ARG A 67 -4.84 -0.10 11.16
N ASP A 68 -6.06 -0.06 10.63
CA ASP A 68 -6.79 -1.25 10.18
C ASP A 68 -6.08 -1.89 8.96
N MET A 69 -5.30 -2.94 9.23
CA MET A 69 -4.53 -3.66 8.21
C MET A 69 -5.39 -4.65 7.44
N ALA A 70 -6.51 -5.10 8.02
CA ALA A 70 -7.45 -5.96 7.33
C ALA A 70 -8.17 -5.20 6.21
N ALA A 71 -8.65 -3.98 6.47
CA ALA A 71 -9.24 -3.11 5.45
C ALA A 71 -8.24 -2.74 4.36
N TRP A 72 -7.03 -2.34 4.75
CA TRP A 72 -5.96 -2.07 3.79
C TRP A 72 -5.68 -3.27 2.90
N SER A 73 -5.55 -4.47 3.46
CA SER A 73 -5.30 -5.69 2.70
C SER A 73 -6.42 -6.02 1.73
N ARG A 74 -7.69 -5.81 2.10
CA ARG A 74 -8.82 -6.01 1.18
C ARG A 74 -8.69 -5.08 -0.02
N SER A 75 -8.51 -3.78 0.21
CA SER A 75 -8.41 -2.78 -0.87
C SER A 75 -7.15 -2.91 -1.72
N TRP A 76 -6.00 -3.26 -1.14
CA TRP A 76 -4.72 -3.28 -1.89
C TRP A 76 -4.36 -4.63 -2.51
N LEU A 77 -4.73 -5.73 -1.86
CA LEU A 77 -4.31 -7.07 -2.28
C LEU A 77 -5.43 -7.89 -2.94
N GLN A 78 -6.70 -7.61 -2.62
CA GLN A 78 -7.82 -8.47 -3.01
C GLN A 78 -8.72 -7.85 -4.09
N THR A 79 -8.42 -6.63 -4.54
CA THR A 79 -9.12 -5.97 -5.65
C THR A 79 -8.16 -5.63 -6.79
N ALA A 80 -8.67 -5.57 -8.01
CA ALA A 80 -7.91 -5.21 -9.21
C ALA A 80 -8.04 -3.72 -9.56
N GLY A 81 -7.16 -3.23 -10.43
CA GLY A 81 -7.08 -1.82 -10.84
C GLY A 81 -6.08 -0.99 -10.02
N VAL A 82 -5.93 0.27 -10.41
CA VAL A 82 -5.08 1.29 -9.76
C VAL A 82 -5.88 2.58 -9.62
N ASN A 83 -5.46 3.46 -8.71
CA ASN A 83 -6.03 4.80 -8.63
C ASN A 83 -5.11 5.83 -9.27
N SER A 84 -5.71 6.83 -9.89
CA SER A 84 -5.05 8.08 -10.26
C SER A 84 -5.12 9.05 -9.08
N LEU A 85 -4.04 9.79 -8.83
CA LEU A 85 -4.00 10.87 -7.83
C LEU A 85 -3.60 12.15 -8.56
N THR A 86 -4.55 13.08 -8.67
CA THR A 86 -4.40 14.31 -9.46
C THR A 86 -4.40 15.51 -8.53
N PRO A 87 -3.30 16.30 -8.46
CA PRO A 87 -3.33 17.56 -7.73
C PRO A 87 -4.20 18.57 -8.47
N GLN A 88 -5.11 19.22 -7.75
CA GLN A 88 -5.89 20.36 -8.23
C GLN A 88 -5.54 21.57 -7.37
N VAL A 89 -5.13 22.65 -8.02
CA VAL A 89 -4.65 23.88 -7.38
C VAL A 89 -5.57 25.02 -7.77
N LEU A 90 -6.07 25.74 -6.78
CA LEU A 90 -6.73 27.03 -6.98
C LEU A 90 -5.76 28.12 -6.54
N LEU A 91 -5.52 29.08 -7.42
CA LEU A 91 -4.63 30.21 -7.18
C LEU A 91 -5.44 31.48 -6.90
N GLY A 92 -4.97 32.25 -5.93
CA GLY A 92 -5.46 33.60 -5.64
C GLY A 92 -5.01 34.61 -6.70
N ALA A 93 -5.57 35.82 -6.62
CA ALA A 93 -5.28 36.89 -7.57
C ALA A 93 -3.82 37.36 -7.58
N ASP A 94 -3.07 37.11 -6.50
CA ASP A 94 -1.65 37.40 -6.36
C ASP A 94 -0.74 36.22 -6.77
N GLY A 95 -1.32 35.13 -7.28
CA GLY A 95 -0.62 33.92 -7.69
C GLY A 95 -0.24 32.98 -6.53
N THR A 96 -0.71 33.25 -5.30
CA THR A 96 -0.54 32.32 -4.17
C THR A 96 -1.53 31.16 -4.26
N VAL A 97 -1.22 30.04 -3.61
CA VAL A 97 -2.11 28.88 -3.55
C VAL A 97 -3.19 29.12 -2.50
N ASP A 98 -4.43 29.30 -2.93
CA ASP A 98 -5.60 29.40 -2.04
C ASP A 98 -6.05 28.01 -1.59
N GLU A 99 -6.04 27.04 -2.51
CA GLU A 99 -6.43 25.66 -2.22
C GLU A 99 -5.56 24.66 -3.00
N LEU A 100 -5.21 23.56 -2.33
CA LEU A 100 -4.62 22.38 -2.96
C LEU A 100 -5.42 21.14 -2.52
N ALA A 101 -6.06 20.49 -3.49
CA ALA A 101 -6.73 19.20 -3.33
C ALA A 101 -5.95 18.10 -4.07
N VAL A 102 -6.00 16.87 -3.57
CA VAL A 102 -5.56 15.68 -4.31
C VAL A 102 -6.81 14.85 -4.59
N VAL A 103 -7.22 14.81 -5.86
CA VAL A 103 -8.38 14.06 -6.29
C VAL A 103 -7.96 12.64 -6.61
N GLN A 104 -8.64 11.68 -5.98
CA GLN A 104 -8.42 10.26 -6.19
C GLN A 104 -9.52 9.68 -7.06
N GLU A 105 -9.14 8.96 -8.11
CA GLU A 105 -10.08 8.36 -9.06
C GLU A 105 -9.80 6.86 -9.25
N ALA A 106 -10.83 6.12 -9.61
CA ALA A 106 -10.76 4.71 -9.98
C ALA A 106 -11.45 4.51 -11.33
N ALA A 107 -10.99 3.54 -12.12
CA ALA A 107 -11.67 3.19 -13.37
C ALA A 107 -13.07 2.63 -13.07
N GLU A 108 -14.07 2.93 -13.90
CA GLU A 108 -15.44 2.42 -13.71
C GLU A 108 -15.51 0.89 -13.68
N SER A 109 -14.64 0.21 -14.43
CA SER A 109 -14.52 -1.25 -14.42
C SER A 109 -13.97 -1.81 -13.10
N HIS A 110 -13.31 -0.98 -12.29
CA HIS A 110 -12.66 -1.34 -11.04
C HIS A 110 -12.80 -0.19 -10.01
N PRO A 111 -14.01 0.07 -9.49
CA PRO A 111 -14.36 1.31 -8.78
C PRO A 111 -13.84 1.36 -7.32
N GLU A 112 -12.75 0.67 -7.01
CA GLU A 112 -12.16 0.64 -5.66
C GLU A 112 -11.23 1.84 -5.45
N LEU A 113 -11.56 2.70 -4.49
CA LEU A 113 -10.68 3.75 -3.98
C LEU A 113 -9.84 3.20 -2.83
N ARG A 114 -8.54 3.01 -3.10
CA ARG A 114 -7.61 2.43 -2.13
C ARG A 114 -7.11 3.47 -1.14
N PRO A 115 -6.88 3.12 0.12
CA PRO A 115 -6.30 4.06 1.07
C PRO A 115 -4.84 4.37 0.69
N HIS A 116 -4.50 5.66 0.58
CA HIS A 116 -3.13 6.13 0.34
C HIS A 116 -2.62 6.97 1.49
N ARG A 117 -1.30 6.95 1.69
CA ARG A 117 -0.60 8.01 2.42
C ARG A 117 0.36 8.68 1.46
N VAL A 118 0.15 9.96 1.19
CA VAL A 118 0.97 10.73 0.25
C VAL A 118 1.70 11.85 0.98
N ALA A 119 2.94 12.11 0.54
CA ALA A 119 3.66 13.31 0.92
C ALA A 119 3.42 14.37 -0.16
N VAL A 120 2.99 15.55 0.25
CA VAL A 120 2.78 16.70 -0.65
C VAL A 120 3.90 17.69 -0.40
N GLY A 121 4.67 18.00 -1.44
CA GLY A 121 5.75 18.97 -1.41
C GLY A 121 5.46 20.14 -2.34
N LEU A 122 5.61 21.36 -1.82
CA LEU A 122 5.57 22.60 -2.58
C LEU A 122 7.01 23.11 -2.71
N TYR A 123 7.47 23.32 -3.94
CA TYR A 123 8.83 23.78 -4.24
C TYR A 123 8.77 25.17 -4.89
N ARG A 124 9.80 25.99 -4.68
CA ARG A 124 9.95 27.34 -5.24
C ARG A 124 11.02 27.34 -6.32
#